data_AF-A0A2S2R8S9-F1
#
_entry.id   AF-A0A2S2R8S9-F1
#
_cell.length_a   1.000
_cell.length_b   1.000
_cell.length_c   1.000
_cell.angle_alpha   90.00
_cell.angle_beta   90.00
_cell.angle_gamma   90.00
#
_symmetry.space_group_name_H-M   'P 1'
#
loop_
_entity.id
_entity.type
_entity.pdbx_description
1 polymer ?
#
loop_
_entity_poly.entity_id
_entity_poly.type
_entity_poly.pdbx_seq_one_letter_code
_entity_poly.pdbx_strand_id
1 'polypeptide(L)'
;MSRQLRQAVFKSLKHYMNKILEYKNGNKIDAEYKNNMFINLPFFILKAVPNPNSTEISFEPTREDCLILLLSIPRKIIKAVEDIPRIEQLLVKEYKGDSNMVLKNVHESEEEVQNMLVEIGNILENNFPGPETFITYYEIYSYLLNGTETEALNTFFEIQPFPLLSEFNEWVLKYIAINDDILNLRAQVELNLMMLDVTEVNLNLKNIVKNLKNKILNYYMSLTQTNISRINNAYKLMIAKSSEMPDTTEDLVELSKYVDECRYSTLSEMKALLRTVGDYIMFLFEYTEFKDEDINSSSQAFRWPQVIEHYLDLATSRVIQKKGVVEGQLKSKKTEFEFDLKNHLKLLENLKRKDPPILTSNEIIAATEEVERLTNFLKEDIAVAKSINHTEKLLDIEVTPYTQLHSMVAASEPFDRLWHIVRDFHNYYEVWFNGPFYDLNAIEIKEIVDDMWKNLYKLARTLQDYPGSKRVAEIIRGRVDNFKKYLPVLETICNPGIHDRHWAEISKNVGVDLHPN
;
A
#
# COMPACT_ATOMS: atom_id res chain seq x y z
N MET A 1 65.03 -63.72 -23.45
CA MET A 1 63.80 -62.92 -23.39
C MET A 1 63.76 -61.98 -22.19
N SER A 2 63.77 -62.45 -20.92
CA SER A 2 63.71 -61.55 -19.74
C SER A 2 64.76 -60.42 -19.70
N ARG A 3 66.02 -60.69 -20.09
CA ARG A 3 67.06 -59.64 -20.15
C ARG A 3 66.77 -58.56 -21.20
N GLN A 4 66.27 -58.95 -22.38
CA GLN A 4 65.91 -58.01 -23.44
C GLN A 4 64.65 -57.20 -23.08
N LEU A 5 63.68 -57.84 -22.42
CA LEU A 5 62.49 -57.17 -21.89
C LEU A 5 62.89 -56.11 -20.85
N ARG A 6 63.71 -56.48 -19.86
CA ARG A 6 64.25 -55.51 -18.88
C ARG A 6 64.99 -54.36 -19.55
N GLN A 7 65.84 -54.62 -20.54
CA GLN A 7 66.54 -53.58 -21.30
C GLN A 7 65.58 -52.61 -22.00
N ALA A 8 64.50 -53.13 -22.60
CA ALA A 8 63.48 -52.30 -23.25
C ALA A 8 62.73 -51.43 -22.23
N VAL A 9 62.35 -51.99 -21.08
CA VAL A 9 61.67 -51.26 -20.00
C VAL A 9 62.55 -50.14 -19.46
N PHE A 10 63.81 -50.43 -19.14
CA PHE A 10 64.76 -49.40 -18.69
C PHE A 10 65.02 -48.34 -19.75
N LYS A 11 65.01 -48.69 -21.05
CA LYS A 11 65.13 -47.70 -22.12
C LYS A 11 63.92 -46.74 -22.13
N SER A 12 62.70 -47.26 -21.95
CA SER A 12 61.48 -46.45 -21.84
C SER A 12 61.46 -45.58 -20.58
N LEU A 13 61.84 -46.13 -19.43
CA LEU A 13 61.96 -45.39 -18.18
C LEU A 13 63.01 -44.26 -18.28
N LYS A 14 64.19 -44.56 -18.84
CA LYS A 14 65.24 -43.55 -19.08
C LYS A 14 64.79 -42.48 -20.07
N HIS A 15 64.03 -42.84 -21.10
CA HIS A 15 63.48 -41.85 -22.03
C HIS A 15 62.51 -40.88 -21.36
N TYR A 16 61.58 -41.40 -20.55
CA TYR A 16 60.69 -40.57 -19.74
C TYR A 16 61.46 -39.70 -18.76
N MET A 17 62.42 -40.28 -18.04
CA MET A 17 63.27 -39.57 -17.10
C MET A 17 64.04 -38.42 -17.78
N ASN A 18 64.63 -38.66 -18.95
CA ASN A 18 65.31 -37.63 -19.73
C ASN A 18 64.37 -36.48 -20.10
N LYS A 19 63.10 -36.76 -20.38
CA LYS A 19 62.11 -35.73 -20.67
C LYS A 19 61.76 -34.90 -19.43
N ILE A 20 61.59 -35.54 -18.28
CA ILE A 20 61.29 -34.85 -17.01
C ILE A 20 62.51 -34.05 -16.51
N LEU A 21 63.73 -34.52 -16.77
CA LEU A 21 64.96 -33.81 -16.43
C LEU A 21 65.14 -32.47 -17.15
N GLU A 22 64.43 -32.22 -18.26
CA GLU A 22 64.40 -30.90 -18.91
C GLU A 22 63.84 -29.81 -17.96
N TYR A 23 63.04 -30.19 -16.96
CA TYR A 23 62.38 -29.29 -16.01
C TYR A 23 63.11 -29.15 -14.66
N LYS A 24 64.28 -29.75 -14.49
CA LYS A 24 65.02 -29.81 -13.20
C LYS A 24 65.40 -28.45 -12.60
N ASN A 25 65.52 -27.43 -13.45
CA ASN A 25 65.88 -26.07 -13.04
C ASN A 25 64.75 -25.36 -12.26
N GLY A 26 63.58 -25.99 -12.17
CA GLY A 26 62.44 -25.44 -11.45
C GLY A 26 61.79 -24.25 -12.16
N ASN A 27 60.92 -23.55 -11.45
CA ASN A 27 60.21 -22.38 -11.97
C ASN A 27 60.10 -21.24 -10.97
N LYS A 28 61.03 -21.17 -10.01
CA LYS A 28 61.05 -20.10 -9.02
C LYS A 28 61.13 -18.74 -9.73
N ILE A 29 60.23 -17.85 -9.34
CA ILE A 29 60.10 -16.50 -9.89
C ILE A 29 60.72 -15.52 -8.88
N ASP A 30 61.94 -15.04 -9.13
CA ASP A 30 62.63 -14.09 -8.23
C ASP A 30 62.33 -12.60 -8.54
N ALA A 31 61.71 -12.31 -9.69
CA ALA A 31 61.33 -10.97 -10.16
C ALA A 31 59.97 -11.04 -10.89
N GLU A 32 59.40 -9.92 -11.36
CA GLU A 32 58.14 -9.96 -12.11
C GLU A 32 58.16 -10.97 -13.28
N TYR A 33 57.08 -11.74 -13.42
CA TYR A 33 56.92 -12.69 -14.51
C TYR A 33 56.97 -12.00 -15.88
N LYS A 34 57.80 -12.52 -16.79
CA LYS A 34 57.93 -12.04 -18.18
C LYS A 34 57.56 -13.12 -19.18
N ASN A 35 57.05 -12.72 -20.34
CA ASN A 35 56.74 -13.65 -21.42
C ASN A 35 58.00 -14.42 -21.83
N ASN A 36 57.85 -15.72 -22.09
CA ASN A 36 58.93 -16.62 -22.50
C ASN A 36 60.07 -16.75 -21.47
N MET A 37 59.78 -16.53 -20.18
CA MET A 37 60.75 -16.76 -19.09
C MET A 37 61.19 -18.24 -19.01
N PHE A 38 60.31 -19.15 -19.44
CA PHE A 38 60.59 -20.58 -19.57
C PHE A 38 60.42 -21.00 -21.02
N ILE A 39 61.39 -21.73 -21.55
CA ILE A 39 61.45 -22.13 -22.98
C ILE A 39 60.83 -23.53 -23.18
N ASN A 40 60.72 -24.30 -22.10
CA ASN A 40 60.18 -25.65 -22.15
C ASN A 40 58.65 -25.62 -22.34
N LEU A 41 58.16 -26.51 -23.20
CA LEU A 41 56.73 -26.75 -23.34
C LEU A 41 56.18 -27.35 -22.04
N PRO A 42 55.10 -26.79 -21.47
CA PRO A 42 54.47 -27.34 -20.26
C PRO A 42 54.03 -28.79 -20.41
N PHE A 43 54.23 -29.58 -19.36
CA PHE A 43 53.90 -31.01 -19.33
C PHE A 43 52.42 -31.25 -18.98
N PHE A 44 51.82 -30.39 -18.16
CA PHE A 44 50.39 -30.39 -17.83
C PHE A 44 49.88 -29.00 -17.42
N ILE A 45 48.56 -28.87 -17.30
CA ILE A 45 47.87 -27.65 -16.89
C ILE A 45 47.52 -27.76 -15.39
N LEU A 46 47.87 -26.74 -14.63
CA LEU A 46 47.45 -26.51 -13.26
C LEU A 46 46.43 -25.38 -13.27
N LYS A 47 45.24 -25.59 -12.72
CA LYS A 47 44.21 -24.55 -12.61
C LYS A 47 44.27 -23.90 -11.24
N ALA A 48 44.19 -22.58 -11.21
CA ALA A 48 43.93 -21.83 -9.99
C ALA A 48 42.42 -21.69 -9.82
N VAL A 49 41.90 -22.19 -8.70
CA VAL A 49 40.47 -22.21 -8.39
C VAL A 49 40.21 -21.35 -7.15
N PRO A 50 39.31 -20.36 -7.22
CA PRO A 50 38.98 -19.55 -6.05
C PRO A 50 38.14 -20.37 -5.07
N ASN A 51 38.54 -20.39 -3.79
CA ASN A 51 37.74 -21.07 -2.77
C ASN A 51 36.51 -20.21 -2.39
N PRO A 52 35.30 -20.79 -2.29
CA PRO A 52 34.11 -20.05 -1.87
C PRO A 52 34.31 -19.49 -0.45
N ASN A 53 34.07 -18.18 -0.27
CA ASN A 53 34.16 -17.48 1.01
C ASN A 53 35.56 -17.49 1.67
N SER A 54 36.62 -17.66 0.88
CA SER A 54 38.00 -17.56 1.35
C SER A 54 38.81 -16.66 0.41
N THR A 55 39.86 -16.04 0.94
CA THR A 55 40.89 -15.36 0.14
C THR A 55 41.85 -16.34 -0.54
N GLU A 56 41.80 -17.61 -0.15
CA GLU A 56 42.70 -18.63 -0.65
C GLU A 56 42.31 -19.08 -2.07
N ILE A 57 43.31 -19.16 -2.93
CA ILE A 57 43.21 -19.72 -4.26
C ILE A 57 43.89 -21.07 -4.22
N SER A 58 43.13 -22.13 -4.48
CA SER A 58 43.60 -23.51 -4.48
C SER A 58 44.07 -23.92 -5.89
N PHE A 59 44.81 -25.01 -5.96
CA PHE A 59 45.30 -25.57 -7.22
C PHE A 59 44.61 -26.90 -7.54
N GLU A 60 44.15 -27.04 -8.78
CA GLU A 60 43.59 -28.27 -9.31
C GLU A 60 44.33 -28.70 -10.60
N PRO A 61 44.93 -29.90 -10.65
CA PRO A 61 45.03 -30.92 -9.59
C PRO A 61 45.91 -30.48 -8.39
N THR A 62 45.74 -31.11 -7.23
CA THR A 62 46.55 -30.79 -6.04
C THR A 62 48.03 -31.15 -6.24
N ARG A 63 48.93 -30.68 -5.36
CA ARG A 63 50.36 -31.05 -5.39
C ARG A 63 50.57 -32.56 -5.32
N GLU A 64 49.76 -33.24 -4.52
CA GLU A 64 49.77 -34.70 -4.36
C GLU A 64 49.27 -35.39 -5.63
N ASP A 65 48.19 -34.90 -6.22
CA ASP A 65 47.65 -35.42 -7.48
C ASP A 65 48.63 -35.24 -8.64
N CYS A 66 49.33 -34.10 -8.70
CA CYS A 66 50.39 -33.86 -9.69
C CYS A 66 51.51 -34.91 -9.58
N LEU A 67 51.93 -35.21 -8.35
CA LEU A 67 52.92 -36.26 -8.08
C LEU A 67 52.40 -37.63 -8.50
N ILE A 68 51.16 -37.98 -8.14
CA ILE A 68 50.54 -39.24 -8.55
C ILE A 68 50.47 -39.35 -10.07
N LEU A 69 50.10 -38.28 -10.77
CA LEU A 69 50.03 -38.23 -12.24
C LEU A 69 51.41 -38.49 -12.87
N LEU A 70 52.45 -37.80 -12.41
CA LEU A 70 53.82 -37.97 -12.93
C LEU A 70 54.40 -39.36 -12.61
N LEU A 71 54.13 -39.90 -11.42
CA LEU A 71 54.57 -41.25 -11.04
C LEU A 71 53.74 -42.35 -11.70
N SER A 72 52.53 -42.05 -12.17
CA SER A 72 51.67 -43.02 -12.87
C SER A 72 52.29 -43.49 -14.18
N ILE A 73 53.07 -42.66 -14.86
CA ILE A 73 53.70 -42.97 -16.15
C ILE A 73 54.76 -44.08 -16.01
N PRO A 74 55.80 -43.96 -15.17
CA PRO A 74 56.78 -45.04 -14.98
C PRO A 74 56.14 -46.32 -14.41
N ARG A 75 55.15 -46.18 -13.51
CA ARG A 75 54.37 -47.33 -13.00
C ARG A 75 53.60 -48.06 -14.10
N LYS A 76 52.96 -47.33 -15.02
CA LYS A 76 52.27 -47.91 -16.19
C LYS A 76 53.26 -48.58 -17.14
N ILE A 77 54.45 -48.01 -17.34
CA ILE A 77 55.52 -48.63 -18.15
C ILE A 77 55.93 -49.98 -17.57
N ILE A 78 56.07 -50.10 -16.25
CA ILE A 78 56.41 -51.35 -15.55
C ILE A 78 55.23 -52.34 -15.59
N LYS A 79 54.01 -51.87 -15.31
CA LYS A 79 52.81 -52.72 -15.29
C LYS A 79 52.49 -53.32 -16.67
N ALA A 80 52.77 -52.60 -17.76
CA ALA A 80 52.48 -53.04 -19.13
C ALA A 80 53.19 -54.34 -19.54
N VAL A 81 54.19 -54.77 -18.78
CA VAL A 81 55.10 -55.87 -19.09
C VAL A 81 55.22 -56.89 -17.95
N GLU A 82 54.37 -56.77 -16.93
CA GLU A 82 54.34 -57.61 -15.73
C GLU A 82 53.74 -59.00 -16.03
N ASP A 83 52.67 -59.04 -16.83
CA ASP A 83 51.90 -60.26 -17.10
C ASP A 83 52.34 -61.02 -18.37
N ILE A 84 53.57 -60.81 -18.85
CA ILE A 84 54.01 -61.45 -20.09
C ILE A 84 54.28 -62.94 -19.82
N PRO A 85 53.52 -63.88 -20.41
CA PRO A 85 53.65 -65.29 -20.12
C PRO A 85 54.98 -65.85 -20.63
N ARG A 86 55.56 -66.78 -19.88
CA ARG A 86 56.71 -67.56 -20.37
C ARG A 86 56.29 -68.53 -21.46
N ILE A 87 57.24 -68.93 -22.31
CA ILE A 87 56.96 -69.88 -23.39
C ILE A 87 56.50 -71.24 -22.84
N GLU A 88 57.00 -71.64 -21.67
CA GLU A 88 56.60 -72.86 -20.96
C GLU A 88 55.13 -72.82 -20.52
N GLN A 89 54.62 -71.66 -20.09
CA GLN A 89 53.20 -71.46 -19.74
C GLN A 89 52.27 -71.63 -20.95
N LEU A 90 52.77 -71.32 -22.16
CA LEU A 90 52.00 -71.40 -23.40
C LEU A 90 52.05 -72.79 -24.04
N LEU A 91 53.16 -73.52 -23.90
CA LEU A 91 53.42 -74.78 -24.60
C LEU A 91 53.22 -76.03 -23.73
N VAL A 92 53.42 -75.94 -22.41
CA VAL A 92 53.36 -77.10 -21.50
C VAL A 92 51.99 -77.15 -20.83
N LYS A 93 51.28 -78.29 -20.98
CA LYS A 93 49.91 -78.48 -20.45
C LYS A 93 49.82 -78.30 -18.93
N GLU A 94 50.86 -78.69 -18.19
CA GLU A 94 50.94 -78.61 -16.72
C GLU A 94 51.07 -77.19 -16.19
N TYR A 95 51.63 -76.27 -16.99
CA TYR A 95 51.85 -74.87 -16.62
C TYR A 95 50.84 -73.92 -17.27
N LYS A 96 49.88 -74.45 -18.02
CA LYS A 96 48.91 -73.65 -18.77
C LYS A 96 47.95 -72.93 -17.82
N GLY A 97 48.01 -71.61 -17.79
CA GLY A 97 47.20 -70.78 -16.90
C GLY A 97 47.81 -70.50 -15.52
N ASP A 98 49.05 -70.94 -15.26
CA ASP A 98 49.76 -70.60 -14.01
C ASP A 98 50.18 -69.12 -14.03
N SER A 99 49.55 -68.29 -13.20
CA SER A 99 49.82 -66.85 -13.11
C SER A 99 51.24 -66.52 -12.65
N ASN A 100 51.97 -67.46 -12.05
CA ASN A 100 53.33 -67.25 -11.58
C ASN A 100 54.38 -67.53 -12.66
N MET A 101 53.99 -68.08 -13.81
CA MET A 101 54.88 -68.42 -14.93
C MET A 101 55.05 -67.27 -15.93
N VAL A 102 55.26 -66.05 -15.43
CA VAL A 102 55.54 -64.85 -16.23
C VAL A 102 57.04 -64.58 -16.39
N LEU A 103 57.41 -63.80 -17.40
CA LEU A 103 58.79 -63.38 -17.60
C LEU A 103 59.22 -62.48 -16.44
N LYS A 104 60.36 -62.82 -15.79
CA LYS A 104 60.98 -61.93 -14.81
C LYS A 104 61.28 -60.58 -15.45
N ASN A 105 60.78 -59.51 -14.84
CA ASN A 105 60.91 -58.16 -15.37
C ASN A 105 61.38 -57.16 -14.29
N VAL A 106 61.39 -55.86 -14.62
CA VAL A 106 61.71 -54.75 -13.72
C VAL A 106 60.59 -54.61 -12.68
N HIS A 107 60.96 -54.52 -11.41
CA HIS A 107 60.02 -54.27 -10.31
C HIS A 107 60.18 -52.83 -9.77
N GLU A 108 59.10 -52.25 -9.24
CA GLU A 108 59.13 -50.89 -8.69
C GLU A 108 60.13 -50.78 -7.54
N SER A 109 60.29 -51.82 -6.72
CA SER A 109 61.22 -51.83 -5.57
C SER A 109 62.70 -51.87 -5.93
N GLU A 110 63.06 -51.89 -7.20
CA GLU A 110 64.47 -51.85 -7.60
C GLU A 110 65.07 -50.48 -7.35
N GLU A 111 66.31 -50.45 -6.84
CA GLU A 111 67.01 -49.21 -6.45
C GLU A 111 67.07 -48.20 -7.60
N GLU A 112 67.41 -48.64 -8.83
CA GLU A 112 67.49 -47.74 -10.00
C GLU A 112 66.12 -47.13 -10.36
N VAL A 113 65.02 -47.84 -10.10
CA VAL A 113 63.65 -47.34 -10.32
C VAL A 113 63.25 -46.40 -9.19
N GLN A 114 63.49 -46.76 -7.94
CA GLN A 114 63.21 -45.91 -6.78
C GLN A 114 63.94 -44.57 -6.88
N ASN A 115 65.20 -44.57 -7.29
CA ASN A 115 65.98 -43.34 -7.50
C ASN A 115 65.35 -42.44 -8.58
N MET A 116 64.84 -43.01 -9.68
CA MET A 116 64.12 -42.24 -10.70
C MET A 116 62.81 -41.65 -10.16
N LEU A 117 62.05 -42.41 -9.37
CA LEU A 117 60.79 -41.94 -8.78
C LEU A 117 61.01 -40.80 -7.78
N VAL A 118 62.03 -40.91 -6.92
CA VAL A 118 62.42 -39.84 -5.99
C VAL A 118 62.83 -38.58 -6.75
N GLU A 119 63.61 -38.72 -7.82
CA GLU A 119 64.06 -37.57 -8.61
C GLU A 119 62.91 -36.90 -9.38
N ILE A 120 61.91 -37.65 -9.87
CA ILE A 120 60.68 -37.06 -10.43
C ILE A 120 59.95 -36.22 -9.37
N GLY A 121 59.89 -36.72 -8.13
CA GLY A 121 59.36 -35.95 -6.99
C GLY A 121 60.14 -34.64 -6.79
N ASN A 122 61.46 -34.71 -6.65
CA ASN A 122 62.31 -33.52 -6.49
C ASN A 122 62.09 -32.47 -7.61
N ILE A 123 61.97 -32.92 -8.86
CA ILE A 123 61.72 -32.04 -10.00
C ILE A 123 60.36 -31.36 -9.88
N LEU A 124 59.31 -32.09 -9.46
CA LEU A 124 58.01 -31.49 -9.20
C LEU A 124 58.11 -30.42 -8.10
N GLU A 125 58.81 -30.71 -7.00
CA GLU A 125 58.97 -29.77 -5.89
C GLU A 125 59.69 -28.48 -6.28
N ASN A 126 60.68 -28.58 -7.17
CA ASN A 126 61.36 -27.41 -7.71
C ASN A 126 60.46 -26.56 -8.63
N ASN A 127 59.31 -27.09 -9.08
CA ASN A 127 58.37 -26.43 -9.97
C ASN A 127 57.05 -25.99 -9.29
N PHE A 128 56.87 -26.13 -7.97
CA PHE A 128 55.74 -25.54 -7.25
C PHE A 128 55.93 -24.08 -6.78
N PRO A 129 57.16 -23.58 -6.54
CA PRO A 129 57.36 -22.19 -6.14
C PRO A 129 56.84 -21.16 -7.15
N GLY A 130 56.85 -21.47 -8.46
CA GLY A 130 56.35 -20.59 -9.51
C GLY A 130 54.86 -20.28 -9.38
N PRO A 131 53.97 -21.29 -9.39
CA PRO A 131 52.54 -21.08 -9.17
C PRO A 131 52.23 -20.38 -7.85
N GLU A 132 52.87 -20.79 -6.75
CA GLU A 132 52.71 -20.18 -5.42
C GLU A 132 53.07 -18.68 -5.45
N THR A 133 54.19 -18.33 -6.08
CA THR A 133 54.60 -16.93 -6.23
C THR A 133 53.65 -16.16 -7.13
N PHE A 134 53.19 -16.75 -8.25
CA PHE A 134 52.32 -16.05 -9.20
C PHE A 134 50.96 -15.69 -8.60
N ILE A 135 50.39 -16.57 -7.76
CA ILE A 135 49.12 -16.30 -7.09
C ILE A 135 49.21 -15.09 -6.14
N THR A 136 50.38 -14.79 -5.55
CA THR A 136 50.53 -13.61 -4.68
C THR A 136 50.20 -12.29 -5.38
N TYR A 137 50.30 -12.21 -6.71
CA TYR A 137 49.89 -11.02 -7.47
C TYR A 137 48.39 -10.72 -7.34
N TYR A 138 47.57 -11.69 -6.94
CA TYR A 138 46.14 -11.53 -6.70
C TYR A 138 45.81 -11.06 -5.26
N GLU A 139 46.79 -10.98 -4.35
CA GLU A 139 46.58 -10.47 -2.99
C GLU A 139 46.04 -9.04 -2.97
N ILE A 140 46.39 -8.23 -4.00
CA ILE A 140 45.84 -6.88 -4.16
C ILE A 140 44.32 -6.87 -4.30
N TYR A 141 43.70 -7.97 -4.76
CA TYR A 141 42.25 -8.14 -4.92
C TYR A 141 41.61 -8.94 -3.77
N SER A 142 42.36 -9.26 -2.71
CA SER A 142 41.86 -10.03 -1.57
C SER A 142 40.61 -9.43 -0.92
N TYR A 143 40.52 -8.10 -0.88
CA TYR A 143 39.38 -7.34 -0.36
C TYR A 143 38.07 -7.53 -1.16
N LEU A 144 38.17 -7.98 -2.42
CA LEU A 144 37.01 -8.38 -3.23
C LEU A 144 36.60 -9.82 -2.91
N LEU A 145 37.57 -10.72 -2.74
CA LEU A 145 37.34 -12.14 -2.49
C LEU A 145 36.78 -12.42 -1.08
N ASN A 146 37.27 -11.69 -0.06
CA ASN A 146 36.80 -11.83 1.32
C ASN A 146 35.48 -11.10 1.61
N GLY A 147 34.92 -10.38 0.64
CA GLY A 147 33.67 -9.64 0.80
C GLY A 147 33.78 -8.28 1.49
N THR A 148 34.97 -7.81 1.89
CA THR A 148 35.15 -6.50 2.54
C THR A 148 34.60 -5.36 1.68
N GLU A 149 34.84 -5.37 0.37
CA GLU A 149 34.28 -4.35 -0.53
C GLU A 149 32.75 -4.39 -0.59
N THR A 150 32.16 -5.60 -0.53
CA THR A 150 30.71 -5.79 -0.52
C THR A 150 30.09 -5.21 0.74
N GLU A 151 30.70 -5.45 1.89
CA GLU A 151 30.27 -4.88 3.18
C GLU A 151 30.43 -3.36 3.21
N ALA A 152 31.52 -2.83 2.65
CA ALA A 152 31.74 -1.40 2.54
C ALA A 152 30.63 -0.72 1.72
N LEU A 153 30.27 -1.30 0.57
CA LEU A 153 29.16 -0.80 -0.25
C LEU A 153 27.83 -0.92 0.50
N ASN A 154 27.56 -2.04 1.17
CA ASN A 154 26.33 -2.21 1.96
C ASN A 154 26.20 -1.15 3.06
N THR A 155 27.28 -0.92 3.79
CA THR A 155 27.34 0.10 4.84
C THR A 155 27.10 1.49 4.26
N PHE A 156 27.64 1.78 3.07
CA PHE A 156 27.40 3.04 2.36
C PHE A 156 25.92 3.27 2.05
N PHE A 157 25.17 2.23 1.68
CA PHE A 157 23.71 2.31 1.48
C PHE A 157 22.91 2.58 2.76
N GLU A 158 23.50 2.38 3.95
CA GLU A 158 22.84 2.56 5.24
C GLU A 158 23.13 3.92 5.90
N ILE A 159 24.09 4.69 5.37
CA ILE A 159 24.47 6.01 5.91
C ILE A 159 23.28 6.97 5.95
N GLN A 160 23.20 7.76 7.03
CA GLN A 160 22.23 8.83 7.21
C GLN A 160 22.95 10.18 7.45
N PRO A 161 22.61 11.25 6.70
CA PRO A 161 21.65 11.31 5.59
C PRO A 161 22.09 10.43 4.40
N PHE A 162 21.11 9.99 3.59
CA PHE A 162 21.38 9.11 2.46
C PHE A 162 22.38 9.76 1.47
N PRO A 163 23.39 9.03 0.97
CA PRO A 163 24.42 9.62 0.12
C PRO A 163 23.87 10.23 -1.18
N LEU A 164 24.62 11.19 -1.71
CA LEU A 164 24.28 11.88 -2.94
C LEU A 164 24.54 11.00 -4.17
N LEU A 165 23.82 11.27 -5.26
CA LEU A 165 24.01 10.58 -6.55
C LEU A 165 25.46 10.67 -7.05
N SER A 166 26.11 11.82 -6.86
CA SER A 166 27.50 12.03 -7.26
C SER A 166 28.46 11.08 -6.55
N GLU A 167 28.20 10.78 -5.27
CA GLU A 167 29.04 9.86 -4.49
C GLU A 167 28.86 8.43 -5.03
N PHE A 168 27.63 8.00 -5.32
CA PHE A 168 27.39 6.71 -5.99
C PHE A 168 28.05 6.62 -7.37
N ASN A 169 28.14 7.73 -8.11
CA ASN A 169 28.86 7.77 -9.38
C ASN A 169 30.37 7.50 -9.20
N GLU A 170 30.99 8.03 -8.14
CA GLU A 170 32.40 7.72 -7.82
C GLU A 170 32.62 6.23 -7.55
N TRP A 171 31.69 5.57 -6.85
CA TRP A 171 31.73 4.11 -6.65
C TRP A 171 31.59 3.34 -7.97
N VAL A 172 30.71 3.76 -8.87
CA VAL A 172 30.58 3.15 -10.21
C VAL A 172 31.86 3.31 -11.01
N LEU A 173 32.46 4.49 -11.03
CA LEU A 173 33.74 4.76 -11.70
C LEU A 173 34.88 3.93 -11.11
N LYS A 174 34.95 3.80 -9.77
CA LYS A 174 35.89 2.90 -9.08
C LYS A 174 35.74 1.46 -9.60
N TYR A 175 34.53 0.93 -9.69
CA TYR A 175 34.30 -0.43 -10.18
C TYR A 175 34.58 -0.61 -11.67
N ILE A 176 34.40 0.42 -12.49
CA ILE A 176 34.80 0.39 -13.91
C ILE A 176 36.32 0.28 -14.01
N ALA A 177 37.07 1.12 -13.27
CA ALA A 177 38.53 1.07 -13.26
C ALA A 177 39.07 -0.29 -12.79
N ILE A 178 38.53 -0.84 -11.70
CA ILE A 178 38.92 -2.18 -11.21
C ILE A 178 38.62 -3.26 -12.26
N ASN A 179 37.47 -3.19 -12.93
CA ASN A 179 37.14 -4.14 -13.99
C ASN A 179 38.11 -4.05 -15.18
N ASP A 180 38.53 -2.84 -15.57
CA ASP A 180 39.51 -2.64 -16.63
C ASP A 180 40.89 -3.18 -16.25
N ASP A 181 41.31 -3.01 -14.99
CA ASP A 181 42.53 -3.62 -14.46
C ASP A 181 42.47 -5.15 -14.52
N ILE A 182 41.33 -5.76 -14.11
CA ILE A 182 41.11 -7.22 -14.18
C ILE A 182 41.15 -7.73 -15.64
N LEU A 183 40.62 -6.96 -16.59
CA LEU A 183 40.65 -7.32 -18.01
C LEU A 183 42.07 -7.37 -18.58
N ASN A 184 43.01 -6.62 -17.99
CA ASN A 184 44.43 -6.63 -18.38
C ASN A 184 45.21 -7.80 -17.75
N LEU A 185 44.62 -8.57 -16.83
CA LEU A 185 45.27 -9.72 -16.21
C LEU A 185 45.44 -10.87 -17.20
N ARG A 186 46.51 -11.65 -16.99
CA ARG A 186 46.81 -12.84 -17.79
C ARG A 186 45.79 -13.94 -17.46
N ALA A 187 45.35 -14.68 -18.47
CA ALA A 187 44.51 -15.87 -18.29
C ALA A 187 45.34 -17.15 -18.10
N GLN A 188 46.49 -17.25 -18.77
CA GLN A 188 47.38 -18.42 -18.74
C GLN A 188 48.84 -17.98 -18.61
N VAL A 189 49.62 -18.75 -17.86
CA VAL A 189 51.01 -18.46 -17.52
C VAL A 189 51.85 -19.72 -17.64
N GLU A 190 52.87 -19.69 -18.48
CA GLU A 190 53.78 -20.82 -18.65
C GLU A 190 54.83 -20.81 -17.54
N LEU A 191 54.91 -21.88 -16.75
CA LEU A 191 55.75 -22.02 -15.55
C LEU A 191 56.60 -23.29 -15.63
N ASN A 192 57.37 -23.43 -16.71
CA ASN A 192 58.26 -24.55 -16.99
C ASN A 192 57.53 -25.91 -17.06
N LEU A 193 57.51 -26.69 -15.97
CA LEU A 193 56.86 -28.01 -15.94
C LEU A 193 55.34 -27.94 -16.15
N MET A 194 54.72 -26.83 -15.76
CA MET A 194 53.27 -26.66 -15.77
C MET A 194 52.86 -25.33 -16.39
N MET A 195 51.65 -25.29 -16.94
CA MET A 195 50.98 -24.06 -17.31
C MET A 195 49.93 -23.76 -16.26
N LEU A 196 49.99 -22.58 -15.65
CA LEU A 196 49.00 -22.12 -14.70
C LEU A 196 47.85 -21.42 -15.44
N ASP A 197 46.64 -21.95 -15.31
CA ASP A 197 45.40 -21.35 -15.82
C ASP A 197 44.69 -20.63 -14.66
N VAL A 198 44.60 -19.30 -14.76
CA VAL A 198 43.96 -18.42 -13.76
C VAL A 198 42.64 -17.83 -14.27
N THR A 199 42.11 -18.36 -15.38
CA THR A 199 40.90 -17.85 -16.03
C THR A 199 39.71 -17.82 -15.07
N GLU A 200 39.57 -18.84 -14.22
CA GLU A 200 38.46 -18.95 -13.27
C GLU A 200 38.53 -17.89 -12.17
N VAL A 201 39.72 -17.60 -11.65
CA VAL A 201 39.95 -16.52 -10.67
C VAL A 201 39.57 -15.17 -11.28
N ASN A 202 40.04 -14.87 -12.50
CA ASN A 202 39.72 -13.63 -13.20
C ASN A 202 38.22 -13.47 -13.44
N LEU A 203 37.54 -14.55 -13.86
CA LEU A 203 36.10 -14.55 -14.07
C LEU A 203 35.35 -14.31 -12.74
N ASN A 204 35.79 -14.91 -11.64
CA ASN A 204 35.20 -14.69 -10.33
C ASN A 204 35.32 -13.23 -9.89
N LEU A 205 36.54 -12.65 -9.95
CA LEU A 205 36.77 -11.23 -9.64
C LEU A 205 35.91 -10.31 -10.49
N LYS A 206 35.87 -10.55 -11.81
CA LYS A 206 35.03 -9.80 -12.75
C LYS A 206 33.55 -9.86 -12.37
N ASN A 207 33.06 -11.04 -11.98
CA ASN A 207 31.67 -11.22 -11.57
C ASN A 207 31.35 -10.48 -10.27
N ILE A 208 32.27 -10.50 -9.28
CA ILE A 208 32.11 -9.75 -8.03
C ILE A 208 31.97 -8.24 -8.33
N VAL A 209 32.93 -7.67 -9.06
CA VAL A 209 32.93 -6.24 -9.41
C VAL A 209 31.70 -5.85 -10.24
N LYS A 210 31.31 -6.70 -11.20
CA LYS A 210 30.09 -6.51 -12.00
C LYS A 210 28.84 -6.49 -11.11
N ASN A 211 28.74 -7.39 -10.14
CA ASN A 211 27.61 -7.46 -9.22
C ASN A 211 27.53 -6.23 -8.31
N LEU A 212 28.68 -5.75 -7.80
CA LEU A 212 28.75 -4.52 -6.99
C LEU A 212 28.30 -3.29 -7.79
N LYS A 213 28.81 -3.12 -9.01
CA LYS A 213 28.36 -2.05 -9.91
C LYS A 213 26.87 -2.15 -10.20
N ASN A 214 26.39 -3.35 -10.58
CA ASN A 214 24.99 -3.57 -10.92
C ASN A 214 24.06 -3.35 -9.73
N LYS A 215 24.52 -3.57 -8.49
CA LYS A 215 23.73 -3.25 -7.30
C LYS A 215 23.37 -1.76 -7.24
N ILE A 216 24.31 -0.87 -7.51
CA ILE A 216 24.08 0.58 -7.55
C ILE A 216 23.13 0.94 -8.69
N LEU A 217 23.41 0.43 -9.90
CA LEU A 217 22.60 0.72 -11.08
C LEU A 217 21.16 0.22 -10.93
N ASN A 218 20.96 -0.99 -10.40
CA ASN A 218 19.63 -1.56 -10.17
C ASN A 218 18.83 -0.80 -9.11
N TYR A 219 19.50 -0.28 -8.08
CA TYR A 219 18.85 0.58 -7.08
C TYR A 219 18.29 1.86 -7.75
N TYR A 220 19.12 2.59 -8.49
CA TYR A 220 18.68 3.81 -9.17
C TYR A 220 17.67 3.54 -10.28
N MET A 221 17.76 2.41 -10.98
CA MET A 221 16.75 1.99 -11.96
C MET A 221 15.39 1.81 -11.29
N SER A 222 15.34 1.06 -10.18
CA SER A 222 14.11 0.80 -9.43
C SER A 222 13.53 2.08 -8.83
N LEU A 223 14.40 2.95 -8.29
CA LEU A 223 14.00 4.25 -7.75
C LEU A 223 13.43 5.17 -8.83
N THR A 224 14.07 5.20 -10.00
CA THR A 224 13.62 5.96 -11.18
C THR A 224 12.25 5.50 -11.65
N GLN A 225 12.05 4.19 -11.84
CA GLN A 225 10.77 3.61 -12.22
C GLN A 225 9.65 3.92 -11.21
N THR A 226 9.95 3.80 -9.92
CA THR A 226 9.00 4.10 -8.84
C THR A 226 8.57 5.57 -8.87
N ASN A 227 9.54 6.48 -9.00
CA ASN A 227 9.25 7.92 -9.04
C ASN A 227 8.51 8.32 -10.32
N ILE A 228 8.86 7.76 -11.48
CA ILE A 228 8.11 7.97 -12.73
C ILE A 228 6.66 7.51 -12.58
N SER A 229 6.43 6.32 -12.02
CA SER A 229 5.08 5.80 -11.77
C SER A 229 4.30 6.73 -10.84
N ARG A 230 4.93 7.19 -9.75
CA ARG A 230 4.32 8.16 -8.83
C ARG A 230 3.95 9.46 -9.53
N ILE A 231 4.84 10.04 -10.34
CA ILE A 231 4.59 11.26 -11.10
C ILE A 231 3.42 11.04 -12.08
N ASN A 232 3.48 9.97 -12.87
CA ASN A 232 2.44 9.67 -13.86
C ASN A 232 1.07 9.47 -13.22
N ASN A 233 0.99 8.76 -12.09
CA ASN A 233 -0.28 8.53 -11.39
C ASN A 233 -0.81 9.82 -10.75
N ALA A 234 0.07 10.65 -10.16
CA ALA A 234 -0.32 11.93 -9.60
C ALA A 234 -0.95 12.84 -10.67
N TYR A 235 -0.30 12.98 -11.83
CA TYR A 235 -0.84 13.79 -12.93
C TYR A 235 -2.13 13.22 -13.55
N LYS A 236 -2.22 11.89 -13.71
CA LYS A 236 -3.47 11.25 -14.16
C LYS A 236 -4.63 11.53 -13.20
N LEU A 237 -4.38 11.45 -11.90
CA LEU A 237 -5.38 11.74 -10.87
C LEU A 237 -5.79 13.22 -10.88
N MET A 238 -4.83 14.13 -11.04
CA MET A 238 -5.13 15.56 -11.20
C MET A 238 -6.04 15.80 -12.40
N ILE A 239 -5.76 15.19 -13.55
CA ILE A 239 -6.59 15.34 -14.75
C ILE A 239 -7.98 14.76 -14.53
N ALA A 240 -8.09 13.57 -13.94
CA ALA A 240 -9.37 12.94 -13.64
C ALA A 240 -10.24 13.84 -12.76
N LYS A 241 -9.72 14.24 -11.58
CA LYS A 241 -10.44 15.11 -10.64
C LYS A 241 -10.74 16.50 -11.23
N SER A 242 -9.78 17.14 -11.89
CA SER A 242 -10.00 18.46 -12.51
C SER A 242 -10.97 18.41 -13.70
N SER A 243 -11.23 17.23 -14.27
CA SER A 243 -12.20 17.04 -15.35
C SER A 243 -13.60 16.68 -14.85
N GLU A 244 -13.78 16.39 -13.57
CA GLU A 244 -15.09 16.10 -12.99
C GLU A 244 -16.03 17.33 -13.04
N MET A 245 -17.31 17.05 -13.25
CA MET A 245 -18.37 18.06 -13.22
C MET A 245 -19.00 18.03 -11.84
N PRO A 246 -18.95 19.14 -11.07
CA PRO A 246 -19.59 19.17 -9.77
C PRO A 246 -21.11 19.24 -9.95
N ASP A 247 -21.80 18.27 -9.34
CA ASP A 247 -23.27 18.18 -9.35
C ASP A 247 -23.89 18.88 -8.15
N THR A 248 -23.23 18.83 -6.99
CA THR A 248 -23.66 19.49 -5.75
C THR A 248 -22.78 20.70 -5.38
N THR A 249 -23.23 21.48 -4.40
CA THR A 249 -22.43 22.63 -3.90
C THR A 249 -21.20 22.14 -3.16
N GLU A 250 -21.31 21.00 -2.48
CA GLU A 250 -20.24 20.30 -1.79
C GLU A 250 -19.15 19.86 -2.77
N ASP A 251 -19.54 19.19 -3.86
CA ASP A 251 -18.61 18.74 -4.91
C ASP A 251 -17.88 19.94 -5.54
N LEU A 252 -18.59 21.06 -5.73
CA LEU A 252 -18.01 22.29 -6.26
C LEU A 252 -16.93 22.87 -5.33
N VAL A 253 -17.20 22.89 -4.02
CA VAL A 253 -16.25 23.40 -3.01
C VAL A 253 -15.05 22.46 -2.87
N GLU A 254 -15.27 21.14 -2.90
CA GLU A 254 -14.19 20.15 -2.90
C GLU A 254 -13.30 20.30 -4.13
N LEU A 255 -13.90 20.41 -5.32
CA LEU A 255 -13.17 20.62 -6.57
C LEU A 255 -12.37 21.93 -6.53
N SER A 256 -12.94 23.01 -6.01
CA SER A 256 -12.24 24.29 -5.85
C SER A 256 -10.99 24.13 -4.97
N LYS A 257 -11.13 23.54 -3.79
CA LYS A 257 -10.01 23.31 -2.86
C LYS A 257 -8.94 22.43 -3.48
N TYR A 258 -9.34 21.37 -4.19
CA TYR A 258 -8.41 20.48 -4.86
C TYR A 258 -7.61 21.18 -5.97
N VAL A 259 -8.27 22.02 -6.79
CA VAL A 259 -7.59 22.80 -7.84
C VAL A 259 -6.59 23.78 -7.22
N ASP A 260 -6.94 24.43 -6.11
CA ASP A 260 -6.03 25.31 -5.39
C ASP A 260 -4.82 24.54 -4.84
N GLU A 261 -5.05 23.41 -4.16
CA GLU A 261 -3.97 22.54 -3.64
C GLU A 261 -3.00 22.10 -4.74
N CYS A 262 -3.54 21.68 -5.89
CA CYS A 262 -2.73 21.30 -7.05
C CYS A 262 -1.83 22.44 -7.51
N ARG A 263 -2.37 23.66 -7.60
CA ARG A 263 -1.62 24.84 -8.08
C ARG A 263 -0.57 25.33 -7.09
N TYR A 264 -0.87 25.33 -5.79
CA TYR A 264 0.02 25.88 -4.79
C TYR A 264 1.09 24.91 -4.29
N SER A 265 0.81 23.61 -4.25
CA SER A 265 1.76 22.61 -3.70
C SER A 265 2.11 21.53 -4.71
N THR A 266 1.11 20.76 -5.17
CA THR A 266 1.38 19.46 -5.80
C THR A 266 2.14 19.60 -7.12
N LEU A 267 1.87 20.63 -7.93
CA LEU A 267 2.62 20.87 -9.16
C LEU A 267 4.10 21.17 -8.90
N SER A 268 4.41 21.94 -7.85
CA SER A 268 5.78 22.28 -7.50
C SER A 268 6.55 21.04 -7.04
N GLU A 269 5.93 20.22 -6.20
CA GLU A 269 6.47 18.94 -5.74
C GLU A 269 6.74 17.98 -6.91
N MET A 270 5.78 17.82 -7.82
CA MET A 270 5.96 16.94 -8.98
C MET A 270 7.05 17.47 -9.93
N LYS A 271 7.12 18.78 -10.17
CA LYS A 271 8.19 19.40 -10.97
C LYS A 271 9.57 19.21 -10.33
N ALA A 272 9.68 19.31 -9.00
CA ALA A 272 10.92 19.05 -8.28
C ALA A 272 11.33 17.57 -8.39
N LEU A 273 10.40 16.65 -8.14
CA LEU A 273 10.66 15.21 -8.27
C LEU A 273 11.05 14.82 -9.71
N LEU A 274 10.44 15.45 -10.72
CA LEU A 274 10.76 15.23 -12.12
C LEU A 274 12.20 15.65 -12.47
N ARG A 275 12.72 16.74 -11.87
CA ARG A 275 14.13 17.14 -12.03
C ARG A 275 15.07 16.08 -11.45
N THR A 276 14.79 15.64 -10.22
CA THR A 276 15.58 14.58 -9.56
C THR A 276 15.59 13.28 -10.37
N VAL A 277 14.44 12.89 -10.94
CA VAL A 277 14.35 11.74 -11.85
C VAL A 277 15.17 11.97 -13.12
N GLY A 278 15.18 13.19 -13.66
CA GLY A 278 16.03 13.56 -14.78
C GLY A 278 17.51 13.31 -14.51
N ASP A 279 18.00 13.69 -13.32
CA ASP A 279 19.38 13.46 -12.90
C ASP A 279 19.70 11.95 -12.81
N TYR A 280 18.77 11.15 -12.27
CA TYR A 280 18.94 9.69 -12.21
C TYR A 280 18.99 9.05 -13.59
N ILE A 281 18.11 9.49 -14.50
CA ILE A 281 18.08 9.00 -15.87
C ILE A 281 19.40 9.31 -16.58
N MET A 282 19.91 10.55 -16.45
CA MET A 282 21.19 10.94 -17.05
C MET A 282 22.35 10.09 -16.52
N PHE A 283 22.41 9.86 -15.21
CA PHE A 283 23.39 8.95 -14.61
C PHE A 283 23.27 7.52 -15.16
N LEU A 284 22.07 6.97 -15.25
CA LEU A 284 21.84 5.61 -15.75
C LEU A 284 22.17 5.47 -17.25
N PHE A 285 21.94 6.51 -18.05
CA PHE A 285 22.24 6.50 -19.49
C PHE A 285 23.72 6.29 -19.80
N GLU A 286 24.62 6.68 -18.90
CA GLU A 286 26.06 6.47 -19.08
C GLU A 286 26.46 5.00 -18.92
N TYR A 287 25.67 4.19 -18.21
CA TYR A 287 26.07 2.86 -17.76
C TYR A 287 25.11 1.72 -18.11
N THR A 288 23.89 2.04 -18.57
CA THR A 288 22.82 1.06 -18.79
C THR A 288 22.05 1.31 -20.07
N GLU A 289 21.58 0.22 -20.67
CA GLU A 289 20.60 0.27 -21.76
C GLU A 289 19.19 0.30 -21.18
N PHE A 290 18.35 1.20 -21.68
CA PHE A 290 16.96 1.31 -21.27
C PHE A 290 16.05 0.47 -22.17
N LYS A 291 15.02 -0.12 -21.57
CA LYS A 291 13.95 -0.77 -22.31
C LYS A 291 12.99 0.28 -22.88
N ASP A 292 12.37 -0.03 -24.02
CA ASP A 292 11.40 0.87 -24.66
C ASP A 292 10.23 1.25 -23.74
N GLU A 293 9.78 0.32 -22.88
CA GLU A 293 8.72 0.57 -21.90
C GLU A 293 9.10 1.66 -20.89
N ASP A 294 10.34 1.64 -20.39
CA ASP A 294 10.87 2.61 -19.44
C ASP A 294 11.04 3.98 -20.11
N ILE A 295 11.53 4.00 -21.37
CA ILE A 295 11.67 5.22 -22.17
C ILE A 295 10.30 5.87 -22.43
N ASN A 296 9.30 5.08 -22.81
CA ASN A 296 7.95 5.56 -23.06
C ASN A 296 7.30 6.12 -21.79
N SER A 297 7.42 5.41 -20.67
CA SER A 297 6.88 5.83 -19.37
C SER A 297 7.53 7.11 -18.86
N SER A 298 8.85 7.24 -19.03
CA SER A 298 9.61 8.45 -18.73
C SER A 298 9.17 9.61 -19.62
N SER A 299 9.08 9.37 -20.93
CA SER A 299 8.68 10.37 -21.92
C SER A 299 7.28 10.94 -21.62
N GLN A 300 6.35 10.10 -21.18
CA GLN A 300 5.03 10.57 -20.72
C GLN A 300 5.16 11.48 -19.49
N ALA A 301 5.98 11.09 -18.50
CA ALA A 301 6.15 11.86 -17.27
C ALA A 301 6.65 13.28 -17.54
N PHE A 302 7.61 13.44 -18.47
CA PHE A 302 8.16 14.76 -18.85
C PHE A 302 7.20 15.62 -19.69
N ARG A 303 6.15 15.03 -20.28
CA ARG A 303 5.13 15.77 -21.05
C ARG A 303 4.04 16.36 -20.16
N TRP A 304 3.77 15.79 -18.99
CA TRP A 304 2.68 16.26 -18.12
C TRP A 304 2.72 17.74 -17.79
N PRO A 305 3.87 18.35 -17.44
CA PRO A 305 3.91 19.78 -17.12
C PRO A 305 3.43 20.70 -18.25
N GLN A 306 3.52 20.27 -19.51
CA GLN A 306 3.05 21.04 -20.67
C GLN A 306 1.54 20.96 -20.86
N VAL A 307 0.92 19.88 -20.36
CA VAL A 307 -0.49 19.56 -20.59
C VAL A 307 -1.37 19.90 -19.39
N ILE A 308 -0.86 19.71 -18.17
CA ILE A 308 -1.65 19.83 -16.94
C ILE A 308 -2.20 21.24 -16.69
N GLU A 309 -1.45 22.27 -17.04
CA GLU A 309 -1.86 23.67 -16.82
C GLU A 309 -3.18 23.96 -17.55
N HIS A 310 -3.34 23.44 -18.77
CA HIS A 310 -4.58 23.59 -19.55
C HIS A 310 -5.79 22.96 -18.84
N TYR A 311 -5.64 21.76 -18.28
CA TYR A 311 -6.72 21.09 -17.56
C TYR A 311 -7.11 21.84 -16.29
N LEU A 312 -6.12 22.34 -15.54
CA LEU A 312 -6.37 23.15 -14.35
C LEU A 312 -7.03 24.49 -14.70
N ASP A 313 -6.66 25.12 -15.82
CA ASP A 313 -7.31 26.38 -16.27
C ASP A 313 -8.78 26.16 -16.64
N LEU A 314 -9.08 25.05 -17.32
CA LEU A 314 -10.45 24.64 -17.62
C LEU A 314 -11.24 24.35 -16.33
N ALA A 315 -10.64 23.68 -15.36
CA ALA A 315 -11.25 23.40 -14.07
C ALA A 315 -11.52 24.67 -13.27
N THR A 316 -10.55 25.59 -13.19
CA THR A 316 -10.72 26.89 -12.55
C THR A 316 -11.87 27.68 -13.18
N SER A 317 -11.93 27.73 -14.52
CA SER A 317 -13.01 28.41 -15.25
C SER A 317 -14.38 27.78 -14.96
N ARG A 318 -14.44 26.44 -14.92
CA ARG A 318 -15.65 25.68 -14.56
C ARG A 318 -16.11 25.98 -13.14
N VAL A 319 -15.20 25.97 -12.18
CA VAL A 319 -15.48 26.28 -10.77
C VAL A 319 -16.04 27.71 -10.65
N ILE A 320 -15.42 28.70 -11.29
CA ILE A 320 -15.89 30.09 -11.27
C ILE A 320 -17.30 30.20 -11.85
N GLN A 321 -17.54 29.60 -13.03
CA GLN A 321 -18.85 29.66 -13.68
C GLN A 321 -19.94 29.00 -12.83
N LYS A 322 -19.69 27.78 -12.33
CA LYS A 322 -20.65 27.04 -11.51
C LYS A 322 -20.91 27.73 -10.17
N LYS A 323 -19.87 28.29 -9.54
CA LYS A 323 -20.00 29.10 -8.32
C LYS A 323 -20.93 30.29 -8.55
N GLY A 324 -20.76 31.02 -9.65
CA GLY A 324 -21.66 32.13 -10.01
C GLY A 324 -23.12 31.70 -10.20
N VAL A 325 -23.36 30.50 -10.78
CA VAL A 325 -24.71 29.94 -10.91
C VAL A 325 -25.33 29.60 -9.55
N VAL A 326 -24.58 28.91 -8.67
CA VAL A 326 -25.05 28.53 -7.33
C VAL A 326 -25.31 29.78 -6.48
N GLU A 327 -24.44 30.79 -6.52
CA GLU A 327 -24.67 32.07 -5.85
C GLU A 327 -25.93 32.79 -6.36
N GLY A 328 -26.17 32.77 -7.67
CA GLY A 328 -27.39 33.29 -8.28
C GLY A 328 -28.65 32.55 -7.80
N GLN A 329 -28.62 31.22 -7.78
CA GLN A 329 -29.72 30.38 -7.29
C GLN A 329 -29.98 30.60 -5.78
N LEU A 330 -28.92 30.71 -4.98
CA LEU A 330 -29.02 31.01 -3.56
C LEU A 330 -29.69 32.37 -3.33
N LYS A 331 -29.33 33.38 -4.12
CA LYS A 331 -29.95 34.72 -4.04
C LYS A 331 -31.44 34.69 -4.38
N SER A 332 -31.82 33.99 -5.45
CA SER A 332 -33.24 33.82 -5.81
C SER A 332 -34.01 33.08 -4.71
N LYS A 333 -33.46 31.95 -4.22
CA LYS A 333 -34.07 31.14 -3.16
C LYS A 333 -34.27 31.93 -1.87
N LYS A 334 -33.29 32.77 -1.48
CA LYS A 334 -33.44 33.69 -0.33
C LYS A 334 -34.56 34.70 -0.55
N THR A 335 -34.65 35.30 -1.73
CA THR A 335 -35.68 36.30 -2.06
C THR A 335 -37.09 35.69 -2.01
N GLU A 336 -37.24 34.49 -2.56
CA GLU A 336 -38.49 33.71 -2.51
C GLU A 336 -38.84 33.35 -1.05
N PHE A 337 -37.86 32.84 -0.29
CA PHE A 337 -38.06 32.50 1.11
C PHE A 337 -38.43 33.70 1.99
N GLU A 338 -37.83 34.87 1.77
CA GLU A 338 -38.22 36.11 2.45
C GLU A 338 -39.66 36.53 2.12
N PHE A 339 -40.12 36.28 0.90
CA PHE A 339 -41.50 36.54 0.50
C PHE A 339 -42.47 35.59 1.20
N ASP A 340 -42.15 34.30 1.25
CA ASP A 340 -42.94 33.28 1.94
C ASP A 340 -43.03 33.55 3.44
N LEU A 341 -41.90 33.86 4.09
CA LEU A 341 -41.87 34.28 5.50
C LEU A 341 -42.77 35.48 5.78
N LYS A 342 -42.81 36.48 4.88
CA LYS A 342 -43.72 37.63 5.00
C LYS A 342 -45.19 37.20 4.88
N ASN A 343 -45.51 36.23 4.02
CA ASN A 343 -46.87 35.72 3.88
C ASN A 343 -47.29 34.88 5.09
N HIS A 344 -46.42 33.99 5.58
CA HIS A 344 -46.67 33.20 6.79
C HIS A 344 -46.79 34.09 8.03
N LEU A 345 -46.02 35.19 8.10
CA LEU A 345 -46.18 36.19 9.16
C LEU A 345 -47.57 36.85 9.11
N LYS A 346 -48.09 37.17 7.92
CA LYS A 346 -49.46 37.70 7.79
C LYS A 346 -50.51 36.69 8.25
N LEU A 347 -50.33 35.40 7.94
CA LEU A 347 -51.22 34.33 8.44
C LEU A 347 -51.20 34.27 9.97
N LEU A 348 -50.02 34.35 10.59
CA LEU A 348 -49.88 34.42 12.04
C LEU A 348 -50.58 35.66 12.62
N GLU A 349 -50.41 36.83 12.00
CA GLU A 349 -51.08 38.06 12.43
C GLU A 349 -52.62 37.99 12.29
N ASN A 350 -53.12 37.29 11.26
CA ASN A 350 -54.55 37.03 11.11
C ASN A 350 -55.08 36.11 12.23
N LEU A 351 -54.33 35.05 12.57
CA LEU A 351 -54.67 34.16 13.69
C LEU A 351 -54.70 34.90 15.03
N LYS A 352 -53.73 35.79 15.28
CA LYS A 352 -53.69 36.64 16.49
C LYS A 352 -54.93 37.53 16.63
N ARG A 353 -55.50 37.97 15.51
CA ARG A 353 -56.70 38.84 15.46
C ARG A 353 -58.02 38.07 15.42
N LYS A 354 -57.98 36.73 15.35
CA LYS A 354 -59.18 35.91 15.22
C LYS A 354 -60.02 35.95 16.51
N ASP A 355 -61.27 36.40 16.38
CA ASP A 355 -62.23 36.51 17.49
C ASP A 355 -63.64 36.06 17.03
N PRO A 356 -63.93 34.74 17.04
CA PRO A 356 -65.17 34.23 16.47
C PRO A 356 -66.36 34.48 17.41
N PRO A 357 -67.42 35.20 16.99
CA PRO A 357 -68.51 35.59 17.89
C PRO A 357 -69.24 34.38 18.50
N ILE A 358 -69.32 33.25 17.78
CA ILE A 358 -69.92 32.00 18.24
C ILE A 358 -68.99 30.83 17.87
N LEU A 359 -68.68 29.98 18.85
CA LEU A 359 -67.94 28.73 18.65
C LEU A 359 -68.88 27.63 18.16
N THR A 360 -69.08 27.57 16.85
CA THR A 360 -69.79 26.47 16.16
C THR A 360 -68.82 25.35 15.79
N SER A 361 -69.34 24.14 15.53
CA SER A 361 -68.50 23.01 15.11
C SER A 361 -67.68 23.32 13.85
N ASN A 362 -68.28 23.98 12.85
CA ASN A 362 -67.59 24.39 11.63
C ASN A 362 -66.47 25.41 11.89
N GLU A 363 -66.69 26.37 12.79
CA GLU A 363 -65.69 27.39 13.13
C GLU A 363 -64.48 26.80 13.88
N ILE A 364 -64.73 25.82 14.77
CA ILE A 364 -63.66 25.10 15.47
C ILE A 364 -62.80 24.33 14.47
N ILE A 365 -63.43 23.57 13.56
CA ILE A 365 -62.71 22.81 12.53
C ILE A 365 -61.88 23.75 11.65
N ALA A 366 -62.49 24.80 11.11
CA ALA A 366 -61.81 25.76 10.24
C ALA A 366 -60.63 26.47 10.94
N ALA A 367 -60.77 26.82 12.23
CA ALA A 367 -59.69 27.44 12.99
C ALA A 367 -58.55 26.46 13.32
N THR A 368 -58.85 25.20 13.62
CA THR A 368 -57.80 24.19 13.82
C THR A 368 -57.05 23.90 12.52
N GLU A 369 -57.75 23.76 11.39
CA GLU A 369 -57.13 23.58 10.07
C GLU A 369 -56.23 24.76 9.68
N GLU A 370 -56.65 26.00 9.97
CA GLU A 370 -55.85 27.20 9.68
C GLU A 370 -54.53 27.23 10.46
N VAL A 371 -54.56 26.81 11.74
CA VAL A 371 -53.35 26.76 12.56
C VAL A 371 -52.46 25.59 12.19
N GLU A 372 -53.02 24.39 11.94
CA GLU A 372 -52.26 23.24 11.45
C GLU A 372 -51.54 23.58 10.14
N ARG A 373 -52.23 24.26 9.22
CA ARG A 373 -51.64 24.74 7.97
C ARG A 373 -50.46 25.67 8.21
N LEU A 374 -50.59 26.66 9.09
CA LEU A 374 -49.48 27.54 9.43
C LEU A 374 -48.32 26.77 10.09
N THR A 375 -48.62 25.90 11.06
CA THR A 375 -47.61 25.09 11.75
C THR A 375 -46.83 24.20 10.76
N ASN A 376 -47.50 23.65 9.74
CA ASN A 376 -46.86 22.87 8.68
C ASN A 376 -45.96 23.75 7.80
N PHE A 377 -46.43 24.93 7.37
CA PHE A 377 -45.58 25.88 6.63
C PHE A 377 -44.35 26.29 7.44
N LEU A 378 -44.48 26.58 8.73
CA LEU A 378 -43.34 26.96 9.57
C LEU A 378 -42.33 25.81 9.76
N LYS A 379 -42.79 24.56 9.77
CA LYS A 379 -41.90 23.38 9.78
C LYS A 379 -41.13 23.26 8.46
N GLU A 380 -41.80 23.48 7.33
CA GLU A 380 -41.16 23.53 6.01
C GLU A 380 -40.15 24.68 5.92
N ASP A 381 -40.51 25.87 6.43
CA ASP A 381 -39.62 27.04 6.48
C ASP A 381 -38.35 26.77 7.27
N ILE A 382 -38.42 26.03 8.39
CA ILE A 382 -37.24 25.61 9.16
C ILE A 382 -36.33 24.72 8.30
N ALA A 383 -36.90 23.79 7.52
CA ALA A 383 -36.13 22.92 6.64
C ALA A 383 -35.47 23.73 5.49
N VAL A 384 -36.21 24.68 4.90
CA VAL A 384 -35.69 25.58 3.86
C VAL A 384 -34.57 26.47 4.41
N ALA A 385 -34.76 27.09 5.58
CA ALA A 385 -33.75 27.91 6.24
C ALA A 385 -32.46 27.11 6.50
N LYS A 386 -32.57 25.87 7.00
CA LYS A 386 -31.41 24.98 7.20
C LYS A 386 -30.68 24.69 5.89
N SER A 387 -31.41 24.43 4.80
CA SER A 387 -30.83 24.21 3.47
C SER A 387 -30.09 25.45 2.94
N ILE A 388 -30.66 26.65 3.14
CA ILE A 388 -30.02 27.91 2.77
C ILE A 388 -28.73 28.11 3.58
N ASN A 389 -28.80 27.96 4.91
CA ASN A 389 -27.66 28.15 5.82
C ASN A 389 -26.52 27.18 5.54
N HIS A 390 -26.85 25.94 5.18
CA HIS A 390 -25.86 24.96 4.76
C HIS A 390 -25.13 25.42 3.49
N THR A 391 -25.87 25.92 2.50
CA THR A 391 -25.29 26.45 1.25
C THR A 391 -24.44 27.70 1.50
N GLU A 392 -24.90 28.63 2.36
CA GLU A 392 -24.12 29.81 2.76
C GLU A 392 -22.78 29.42 3.37
N LYS A 393 -22.79 28.45 4.29
CA LYS A 393 -21.58 27.94 4.94
C LYS A 393 -20.61 27.32 3.94
N LEU A 394 -21.10 26.56 2.96
CA LEU A 394 -20.26 25.96 1.92
C LEU A 394 -19.58 27.02 1.04
N LEU A 395 -20.28 28.11 0.74
CA LEU A 395 -19.76 29.22 -0.05
C LEU A 395 -18.96 30.25 0.74
N ASP A 396 -18.74 30.00 2.04
CA ASP A 396 -18.08 30.91 2.98
C ASP A 396 -18.75 32.29 3.06
N ILE A 397 -20.09 32.29 3.00
CA ILE A 397 -20.97 33.45 3.19
C ILE A 397 -21.45 33.47 4.65
N GLU A 398 -21.62 34.66 5.22
CA GLU A 398 -22.18 34.82 6.56
C GLU A 398 -23.58 34.16 6.66
N VAL A 399 -23.74 33.28 7.66
CA VAL A 399 -24.95 32.48 7.82
C VAL A 399 -26.09 33.34 8.34
N THR A 400 -27.23 33.30 7.66
CA THR A 400 -28.41 34.07 8.05
C THR A 400 -29.08 33.45 9.29
N PRO A 401 -29.29 34.20 10.38
CA PRO A 401 -29.79 33.63 11.63
C PRO A 401 -31.32 33.38 11.66
N TYR A 402 -32.08 33.93 10.70
CA TYR A 402 -33.55 33.82 10.59
C TYR A 402 -34.32 33.94 11.93
N THR A 403 -33.95 34.91 12.77
CA THR A 403 -34.53 35.11 14.12
C THR A 403 -36.05 35.36 14.10
N GLN A 404 -36.56 35.97 13.03
CA GLN A 404 -37.99 36.19 12.83
C GLN A 404 -38.75 34.86 12.68
N LEU A 405 -38.21 33.88 11.95
CA LEU A 405 -38.83 32.56 11.80
C LEU A 405 -38.93 31.85 13.15
N HIS A 406 -37.86 31.85 13.94
CA HIS A 406 -37.87 31.27 15.29
C HIS A 406 -38.89 31.95 16.20
N SER A 407 -39.03 33.27 16.09
CA SER A 407 -40.05 34.03 16.81
C SER A 407 -41.46 33.69 16.36
N MET A 408 -41.68 33.49 15.06
CA MET A 408 -42.99 33.09 14.50
C MET A 408 -43.42 31.70 14.98
N VAL A 409 -42.49 30.72 15.01
CA VAL A 409 -42.74 29.37 15.53
C VAL A 409 -43.11 29.40 17.01
N ALA A 410 -42.36 30.14 17.83
CA ALA A 410 -42.66 30.28 19.25
C ALA A 410 -44.00 31.00 19.47
N ALA A 411 -44.33 31.98 18.62
CA ALA A 411 -45.58 32.71 18.71
C ALA A 411 -46.79 31.91 18.22
N SER A 412 -46.65 30.95 17.30
CA SER A 412 -47.76 30.13 16.79
C SER A 412 -48.14 29.00 17.75
N GLU A 413 -47.19 28.48 18.52
CA GLU A 413 -47.38 27.32 19.41
C GLU A 413 -48.56 27.43 20.39
N PRO A 414 -48.81 28.57 21.09
CA PRO A 414 -49.95 28.69 21.98
C PRO A 414 -51.30 28.64 21.25
N PHE A 415 -51.37 29.13 20.01
CA PHE A 415 -52.59 29.09 19.20
C PHE A 415 -52.86 27.67 18.71
N ASP A 416 -51.82 26.95 18.29
CA ASP A 416 -51.89 25.55 17.87
C ASP A 416 -52.45 24.69 19.00
N ARG A 417 -51.84 24.78 20.19
CA ARG A 417 -52.33 24.07 21.38
C ARG A 417 -53.76 24.45 21.75
N LEU A 418 -54.13 25.74 21.67
CA LEU A 418 -55.48 26.18 22.00
C LEU A 418 -56.52 25.52 21.09
N TRP A 419 -56.36 25.64 19.78
CA TRP A 419 -57.37 25.17 18.82
C TRP A 419 -57.43 23.64 18.73
N HIS A 420 -56.32 22.93 19.00
CA HIS A 420 -56.35 21.48 19.19
C HIS A 420 -57.13 21.09 20.43
N ILE A 421 -56.88 21.71 21.59
CA ILE A 421 -57.65 21.40 22.81
C ILE A 421 -59.14 21.73 22.64
N VAL A 422 -59.47 22.83 21.95
CA VAL A 422 -60.85 23.21 21.65
C VAL A 422 -61.54 22.15 20.79
N ARG A 423 -60.87 21.70 19.72
CA ARG A 423 -61.38 20.63 18.84
C ARG A 423 -61.51 19.30 19.57
N ASP A 424 -60.47 18.90 20.29
CA ASP A 424 -60.42 17.62 20.99
C ASP A 424 -61.51 17.57 22.06
N PHE A 425 -61.68 18.64 22.86
CA PHE A 425 -62.77 18.71 23.83
C PHE A 425 -64.16 18.69 23.16
N HIS A 426 -64.33 19.36 22.02
CA HIS A 426 -65.59 19.32 21.27
C HIS A 426 -65.92 17.89 20.82
N ASN A 427 -64.95 17.18 20.25
CA ASN A 427 -65.12 15.79 19.80
C ASN A 427 -65.35 14.84 20.98
N TYR A 428 -64.57 14.98 22.05
CA TYR A 428 -64.71 14.17 23.25
C TYR A 428 -66.04 14.41 23.96
N TYR A 429 -66.53 15.65 23.99
CA TYR A 429 -67.83 15.95 24.58
C TYR A 429 -68.96 15.21 23.86
N GLU A 430 -68.94 15.16 22.53
CA GLU A 430 -69.90 14.36 21.74
C GLU A 430 -69.84 12.87 22.10
N VAL A 431 -68.63 12.30 22.25
CA VAL A 431 -68.46 10.88 22.60
C VAL A 431 -68.86 10.59 24.05
N TRP A 432 -68.43 11.42 25.00
CA TRP A 432 -68.61 11.16 26.43
C TRP A 432 -70.00 11.52 26.94
N PHE A 433 -70.67 12.49 26.32
CA PHE A 433 -71.98 12.97 26.75
C PHE A 433 -73.13 12.44 25.88
N ASN A 434 -72.92 12.33 24.56
CA ASN A 434 -73.96 11.87 23.61
C ASN A 434 -73.75 10.41 23.15
N GLY A 435 -72.58 9.81 23.41
CA GLY A 435 -72.26 8.43 23.05
C GLY A 435 -72.63 7.37 24.11
N PRO A 436 -72.49 6.07 23.79
CA PRO A 436 -72.79 4.97 24.71
C PRO A 436 -71.77 4.84 25.85
N PHE A 437 -72.24 4.49 27.06
CA PHE A 437 -71.40 4.41 28.27
C PHE A 437 -70.54 3.14 28.40
N TYR A 438 -70.81 2.10 27.59
CA TYR A 438 -70.24 0.74 27.77
C TYR A 438 -68.70 0.69 27.63
N ASP A 439 -68.13 1.50 26.73
CA ASP A 439 -66.69 1.50 26.40
C ASP A 439 -65.91 2.68 27.03
N LEU A 440 -66.55 3.46 27.92
CA LEU A 440 -65.93 4.66 28.51
C LEU A 440 -65.14 4.33 29.77
N ASN A 441 -63.88 4.78 29.83
CA ASN A 441 -63.04 4.69 31.03
C ASN A 441 -63.09 6.00 31.84
N ALA A 442 -63.78 5.98 32.98
CA ALA A 442 -63.96 7.15 33.83
C ALA A 442 -62.65 7.75 34.38
N ILE A 443 -61.65 6.91 34.67
CA ILE A 443 -60.37 7.35 35.23
C ILE A 443 -59.58 8.11 34.17
N GLU A 444 -59.49 7.55 32.96
CA GLU A 444 -58.81 8.19 31.83
C GLU A 444 -59.52 9.49 31.42
N ILE A 445 -60.85 9.51 31.35
CA ILE A 445 -61.63 10.71 31.01
C ILE A 445 -61.37 11.82 32.04
N LYS A 446 -61.35 11.49 33.33
CA LYS A 446 -61.05 12.46 34.38
C LYS A 446 -59.65 13.05 34.26
N GLU A 447 -58.64 12.23 33.98
CA GLU A 447 -57.26 12.69 33.74
C GLU A 447 -57.19 13.63 32.53
N ILE A 448 -57.82 13.29 31.41
CA ILE A 448 -57.86 14.11 30.19
C ILE A 448 -58.57 15.44 30.47
N VAL A 449 -59.72 15.42 31.15
CA VAL A 449 -60.50 16.62 31.49
C VAL A 449 -59.73 17.53 32.44
N ASP A 450 -59.01 16.98 33.42
CA ASP A 450 -58.16 17.74 34.33
C ASP A 450 -56.96 18.35 33.63
N ASP A 451 -56.32 17.63 32.70
CA ASP A 451 -55.20 18.15 31.92
C ASP A 451 -55.63 19.25 30.94
N MET A 452 -56.74 19.05 30.20
CA MET A 452 -57.33 20.06 29.33
C MET A 452 -57.66 21.34 30.11
N TRP A 453 -58.25 21.22 31.31
CA TRP A 453 -58.55 22.38 32.15
C TRP A 453 -57.29 23.14 32.58
N LYS A 454 -56.24 22.41 33.00
CA LYS A 454 -54.95 23.01 33.39
C LYS A 454 -54.27 23.71 32.19
N ASN A 455 -54.32 23.08 31.01
CA ASN A 455 -53.74 23.64 29.79
C ASN A 455 -54.50 24.88 29.33
N LEU A 456 -55.84 24.87 29.35
CA LEU A 456 -56.67 26.06 29.04
C LEU A 456 -56.44 27.20 30.05
N TYR A 457 -56.23 26.89 31.34
CA TYR A 457 -55.86 27.90 32.34
C TYR A 457 -54.52 28.58 32.00
N LYS A 458 -53.50 27.78 31.66
CA LYS A 458 -52.19 28.30 31.25
C LYS A 458 -52.28 29.11 29.96
N LEU A 459 -52.98 28.58 28.95
CA LEU A 459 -53.16 29.23 27.64
C LEU A 459 -53.91 30.56 27.76
N ALA A 460 -54.95 30.66 28.59
CA ALA A 460 -55.65 31.91 28.83
C ALA A 460 -54.73 33.01 29.43
N ARG A 461 -53.70 32.62 30.19
CA ARG A 461 -52.68 33.53 30.71
C ARG A 461 -51.62 33.88 29.65
N THR A 462 -51.16 32.90 28.88
CA THR A 462 -50.18 33.10 27.80
C THR A 462 -50.75 33.95 26.66
N LEU A 463 -52.04 33.81 26.36
CA LEU A 463 -52.75 34.52 25.29
C LEU A 463 -53.46 35.79 25.79
N GLN A 464 -53.06 36.33 26.95
CA GLN A 464 -53.74 37.48 27.57
C GLN A 464 -53.79 38.73 26.67
N ASP A 465 -52.78 38.89 25.82
CA ASP A 465 -52.63 40.01 24.89
C ASP A 465 -53.45 39.83 23.59
N TYR A 466 -54.14 38.68 23.45
CA TYR A 466 -54.98 38.32 22.30
C TYR A 466 -56.43 38.08 22.76
N PRO A 467 -57.28 39.13 22.84
CA PRO A 467 -58.59 39.06 23.49
C PRO A 467 -59.50 37.95 22.96
N GLY A 468 -59.50 37.71 21.64
CA GLY A 468 -60.34 36.67 21.04
C GLY A 468 -59.91 35.25 21.41
N SER A 469 -58.61 34.97 21.36
CA SER A 469 -58.07 33.65 21.74
C SER A 469 -58.19 33.40 23.25
N LYS A 470 -57.97 34.42 24.09
CA LYS A 470 -58.23 34.34 25.54
C LYS A 470 -59.69 34.01 25.83
N ARG A 471 -60.63 34.71 25.18
CA ARG A 471 -62.06 34.48 25.34
C ARG A 471 -62.44 33.05 24.95
N VAL A 472 -61.92 32.53 23.84
CA VAL A 472 -62.12 31.13 23.42
C VAL A 472 -61.60 30.17 24.50
N ALA A 473 -60.38 30.40 25.02
CA ALA A 473 -59.80 29.57 26.08
C ALA A 473 -60.67 29.59 27.36
N GLU A 474 -61.17 30.75 27.79
CA GLU A 474 -62.04 30.89 28.96
C GLU A 474 -63.42 30.25 28.77
N ILE A 475 -64.03 30.41 27.58
CA ILE A 475 -65.31 29.77 27.24
C ILE A 475 -65.19 28.25 27.30
N ILE A 476 -64.19 27.68 26.62
CA ILE A 476 -64.00 26.22 26.63
C ILE A 476 -63.62 25.75 28.03
N ARG A 477 -62.79 26.49 28.78
CA ARG A 477 -62.49 26.13 30.18
C ARG A 477 -63.76 26.08 31.02
N GLY A 478 -64.68 27.03 30.85
CA GLY A 478 -65.97 27.03 31.52
C GLY A 478 -66.85 25.82 31.12
N ARG A 479 -66.82 25.41 29.85
CA ARG A 479 -67.50 24.18 29.40
C ARG A 479 -66.89 22.93 30.01
N VAL A 480 -65.55 22.84 30.04
CA VAL A 480 -64.81 21.76 30.71
C VAL A 480 -65.15 21.71 32.20
N ASP A 481 -65.20 22.86 32.87
CA ASP A 481 -65.54 22.96 34.30
C ASP A 481 -66.98 22.54 34.61
N ASN A 482 -67.92 22.85 33.70
CA ASN A 482 -69.28 22.31 33.78
C ASN A 482 -69.30 20.80 33.55
N PHE A 483 -68.51 20.28 32.59
CA PHE A 483 -68.41 18.85 32.37
C PHE A 483 -67.84 18.09 33.58
N LYS A 484 -66.89 18.70 34.31
CA LYS A 484 -66.34 18.13 35.56
C LYS A 484 -67.40 17.77 36.59
N LYS A 485 -68.54 18.47 36.62
CA LYS A 485 -69.66 18.17 37.53
C LYS A 485 -70.30 16.81 37.25
N TYR A 486 -70.17 16.29 36.04
CA TYR A 486 -70.67 14.96 35.65
C TYR A 486 -69.65 13.83 35.90
N LEU A 487 -68.38 14.14 36.18
CA LEU A 487 -67.35 13.11 36.41
C LEU A 487 -67.68 12.14 37.56
N PRO A 488 -68.20 12.58 38.74
CA PRO A 488 -68.56 11.63 39.79
C PRO A 488 -69.69 10.67 39.38
N VAL A 489 -70.59 11.13 38.52
CA VAL A 489 -71.68 10.31 37.95
C VAL A 489 -71.10 9.30 36.96
N LEU A 490 -70.16 9.73 36.11
CA LEU A 490 -69.48 8.88 35.14
C LEU A 490 -68.58 7.84 35.81
N GLU A 491 -67.86 8.19 36.89
CA GLU A 491 -67.12 7.26 37.76
C GLU A 491 -68.03 6.19 38.39
N THR A 492 -69.27 6.56 38.70
CA THR A 492 -70.25 5.62 39.26
C THR A 492 -70.78 4.68 38.17
N ILE A 493 -71.22 5.23 37.04
CA ILE A 493 -71.89 4.50 35.95
C ILE A 493 -70.93 3.58 35.17
N CYS A 494 -69.69 4.02 34.94
CA CYS A 494 -68.67 3.25 34.22
C CYS A 494 -67.86 2.32 35.14
N ASN A 495 -68.36 2.02 36.35
CA ASN A 495 -67.70 1.10 37.26
C ASN A 495 -67.93 -0.36 36.78
N PRO A 496 -66.87 -1.14 36.50
CA PRO A 496 -66.98 -2.53 36.06
C PRO A 496 -67.72 -3.46 37.04
N GLY A 497 -67.89 -3.04 38.30
CA GLY A 497 -68.63 -3.75 39.34
C GLY A 497 -70.16 -3.51 39.32
N ILE A 498 -70.69 -2.70 38.41
CA ILE A 498 -72.15 -2.56 38.22
C ILE A 498 -72.68 -3.78 37.45
N HIS A 499 -73.78 -4.34 37.95
CA HIS A 499 -74.47 -5.50 37.37
C HIS A 499 -75.95 -5.16 37.24
N ASP A 500 -76.70 -5.92 36.45
CA ASP A 500 -78.11 -5.65 36.09
C ASP A 500 -79.01 -5.34 37.31
N ARG A 501 -78.76 -5.99 38.45
CA ARG A 501 -79.46 -5.73 39.71
C ARG A 501 -79.31 -4.28 40.21
N HIS A 502 -78.13 -3.70 40.02
CA HIS A 502 -77.82 -2.32 40.41
C HIS A 502 -78.48 -1.34 39.42
N TRP A 503 -78.50 -1.65 38.12
CA TRP A 503 -79.23 -0.85 37.12
C TRP A 503 -80.74 -0.83 37.39
N ALA A 504 -81.33 -1.96 37.77
CA ALA A 504 -82.74 -2.04 38.15
C ALA A 504 -83.07 -1.20 39.40
N GLU A 505 -82.16 -1.17 40.39
CA GLU A 505 -82.32 -0.36 41.60
C GLU A 505 -82.16 1.14 41.33
N ILE A 506 -81.17 1.52 40.51
CA ILE A 506 -80.97 2.90 40.05
C ILE A 506 -82.19 3.38 39.26
N SER A 507 -82.69 2.57 38.32
CA SER A 507 -83.86 2.89 37.49
C SER A 507 -85.13 3.08 38.32
N LYS A 508 -85.31 2.25 39.37
CA LYS A 508 -86.43 2.37 40.31
C LYS A 508 -86.37 3.66 41.14
N ASN A 509 -85.18 4.08 41.56
CA ASN A 509 -84.98 5.28 42.38
C ASN A 509 -85.08 6.58 41.57
N VAL A 510 -84.63 6.56 40.31
CA VAL A 510 -84.70 7.73 39.40
C VAL A 510 -86.08 7.83 38.72
N GLY A 511 -86.83 6.73 38.65
CA GLY A 511 -88.18 6.69 38.07
C GLY A 511 -88.20 6.59 36.54
N VAL A 512 -87.05 6.24 35.93
CA VAL A 512 -86.86 6.08 34.48
C VAL A 512 -86.02 4.82 34.27
N ASP A 513 -86.29 4.04 33.23
CA ASP A 513 -85.45 2.89 32.87
C ASP A 513 -84.11 3.39 32.32
N LEU A 514 -83.05 3.10 33.04
CA LEU A 514 -81.68 3.54 32.77
C LEU A 514 -80.78 2.37 32.37
N HIS A 515 -81.34 1.20 32.07
CA HIS A 515 -80.56 0.08 31.59
C HIS A 515 -79.82 0.48 30.30
N PRO A 516 -78.47 0.42 30.28
CA PRO A 516 -77.74 0.57 29.02
C PRO A 516 -78.13 -0.61 28.11
N ASN A 517 -78.55 -0.33 26.87
CA ASN A 517 -78.69 -1.36 25.84
C ASN A 517 -77.35 -1.67 25.21
#